data_AF-A0A1M6M7U7-F1
#
_entry.id   AF-A0A1M6M7U7-F1
#
_cell.length_a   1.000
_cell.length_b   1.000
_cell.length_c   1.000
_cell.angle_alpha   90.00
_cell.angle_beta   90.00
_cell.angle_gamma   90.00
#
_symmetry.space_group_name_H-M   'P 1'
#
loop_
_entity.id
_entity.type
_entity.pdbx_description
1 polymer ?
#
loop_
_entity_poly.entity_id
_entity_poly.type
_entity_poly.pdbx_seq_one_letter_code
_entity_poly.pdbx_strand_id
1 'polypeptide(L)' 'MMKDILELNRQLRQSIEKRDQYQLQCSLVDKELYEAIYSKYLAEVENINYIIKQAKAIYPREDFHILNKKYKKKRSFLKK' A
#
# COMPACT_ATOMS: atom_id res chain seq x y z
N MET A 1 2.10 16.34 6.75
CA MET A 1 2.26 14.99 7.34
C MET A 1 0.98 14.17 7.29
N MET A 2 -0.05 14.40 8.12
CA MET A 2 -1.26 13.53 8.14
C MET A 2 -2.05 13.51 6.80
N LYS A 3 -2.11 14.66 6.10
CA LYS A 3 -2.75 14.77 4.77
C LYS A 3 -1.99 13.98 3.70
N ASP A 4 -0.67 13.98 3.74
CA ASP A 4 0.19 13.29 2.77
C ASP A 4 0.02 11.77 2.87
N ILE A 5 -0.19 11.26 4.09
CA ILE A 5 -0.41 9.83 4.35
C ILE A 5 -1.80 9.37 3.88
N LEU A 6 -2.82 10.20 4.07
CA LEU A 6 -4.16 9.92 3.55
C LEU A 6 -4.16 9.90 2.02
N GLU A 7 -3.41 10.81 1.40
CA GLU A 7 -3.26 10.83 -0.06
C GLU A 7 -2.48 9.62 -0.58
N LEU A 8 -1.37 9.24 0.07
CA LEU A 8 -0.63 8.01 -0.29
C LEU A 8 -1.50 6.77 -0.13
N ASN A 9 -2.34 6.69 0.89
CA ASN A 9 -3.31 5.59 1.04
C ASN A 9 -4.37 5.60 -0.07
N ARG A 10 -4.85 6.78 -0.48
CA ARG A 10 -5.80 6.89 -1.60
C ARG A 10 -5.17 6.42 -2.90
N GLN A 11 -3.96 6.88 -3.20
CA GLN A 11 -3.18 6.47 -4.37
C GLN A 11 -2.90 4.96 -4.36
N LEU A 12 -2.53 4.41 -3.20
CA LEU A 12 -2.28 2.97 -3.05
C LEU A 12 -3.53 2.14 -3.39
N ARG A 13 -4.70 2.53 -2.87
CA ARG A 13 -5.96 1.83 -3.17
C ARG A 13 -6.29 1.88 -4.65
N GLN A 14 -6.14 3.04 -5.28
CA GLN A 14 -6.40 3.22 -6.72
C GLN A 14 -5.47 2.37 -7.59
N SER A 15 -4.18 2.33 -7.28
CA SER A 15 -3.24 1.50 -8.04
C SER A 15 -3.46 0.00 -7.84
N ILE A 16 -3.86 -0.43 -6.64
CA ILE A 16 -4.26 -1.83 -6.40
C ILE A 16 -5.49 -2.19 -7.24
N GLU A 17 -6.51 -1.33 -7.25
CA GLU A 17 -7.72 -1.56 -8.03
C GLU A 17 -7.43 -1.66 -9.54
N LYS A 18 -6.60 -0.74 -10.07
CA LYS A 18 -6.17 -0.79 -11.48
C LYS A 18 -5.35 -2.03 -11.80
N ARG A 19 -4.41 -2.41 -10.93
CA ARG A 19 -3.64 -3.65 -11.08
C ARG A 19 -4.57 -4.85 -11.20
N ASP A 20 -5.57 -4.96 -10.33
CA ASP A 20 -6.52 -6.08 -10.33
C ASP A 20 -7.38 -6.08 -11.60
N GLN A 21 -7.78 -4.91 -12.08
CA GLN A 21 -8.46 -4.76 -13.37
C GLN A 21 -7.57 -5.22 -14.55
N TYR A 22 -6.30 -4.80 -14.61
CA TYR A 22 -5.38 -5.23 -15.66
C TYR A 22 -5.07 -6.71 -15.60
N GLN A 23 -4.95 -7.29 -14.40
CA GLN A 23 -4.78 -8.72 -14.22
C GLN A 23 -5.99 -9.50 -14.76
N LEU A 24 -7.21 -9.03 -14.48
CA LEU A 24 -8.42 -9.63 -15.03
C LEU A 24 -8.46 -9.50 -16.55
N GLN A 25 -8.15 -8.31 -17.10
CA GLN A 25 -8.11 -8.09 -18.54
C GLN A 25 -7.09 -8.99 -19.24
N CYS A 26 -5.92 -9.21 -18.65
CA CYS A 26 -4.92 -10.16 -19.19
C CYS A 26 -5.50 -11.57 -19.36
N SER A 27 -6.43 -12.00 -18.51
CA SER A 27 -7.06 -13.32 -18.63
C SER A 27 -8.16 -13.41 -19.69
N LEU A 28 -8.58 -12.28 -20.25
CA LEU A 28 -9.75 -12.18 -21.15
C LEU A 28 -9.37 -11.82 -22.59
N VAL A 29 -8.10 -11.52 -22.88
CA VAL A 29 -7.68 -10.98 -24.18
C VAL A 29 -6.75 -11.92 -24.93
N ASP A 30 -6.72 -11.74 -26.26
CA ASP A 30 -5.78 -12.42 -27.15
C ASP A 30 -4.32 -11.99 -26.92
N LYS A 31 -3.39 -12.78 -27.45
CA LYS A 31 -1.94 -12.66 -27.21
C LYS A 31 -1.37 -11.27 -27.55
N GLU A 32 -1.84 -10.62 -28.61
CA GLU A 32 -1.36 -9.28 -28.98
C GLU A 32 -1.80 -8.18 -27.99
N LEU A 33 -3.02 -8.28 -27.46
CA LEU A 33 -3.51 -7.32 -26.46
C LEU A 33 -2.96 -7.62 -25.07
N TYR A 34 -2.64 -8.89 -24.80
CA TYR A 34 -2.07 -9.35 -23.53
C TYR A 34 -0.80 -8.57 -23.18
N GLU A 35 0.15 -8.45 -24.10
CA GLU A 35 1.43 -7.78 -23.82
C GLU A 35 1.24 -6.30 -23.46
N ALA A 36 0.34 -5.61 -24.17
CA ALA A 36 0.01 -4.22 -23.91
C ALA A 36 -0.65 -4.02 -22.53
N ILE A 37 -1.55 -4.92 -22.14
CA ILE A 37 -2.22 -4.88 -20.82
C ILE A 37 -1.25 -5.30 -19.71
N TYR A 38 -0.43 -6.31 -19.96
CA TYR A 38 0.57 -6.81 -19.01
C TYR A 38 1.62 -5.74 -18.70
N SER A 39 2.04 -4.94 -19.70
CA SER A 39 2.90 -3.77 -19.45
C SER A 39 2.26 -2.76 -18.49
N LYS A 40 0.95 -2.50 -18.61
CA LYS A 40 0.22 -1.62 -17.68
C LYS A 40 0.11 -2.23 -16.29
N TYR A 41 -0.12 -3.54 -16.20
CA TYR A 41 -0.10 -4.27 -14.93
C TYR A 41 1.25 -4.10 -14.21
N LEU A 42 2.37 -4.30 -14.92
CA LEU A 42 3.71 -4.13 -14.36
C LEU A 42 3.95 -2.69 -13.88
N ALA A 43 3.52 -1.69 -14.65
CA ALA A 43 3.64 -0.29 -14.26
C ALA A 43 2.88 0.03 -12.97
N GLU A 44 1.67 -0.51 -12.78
CA GLU A 44 0.92 -0.34 -11.53
C GLU A 44 1.60 -1.07 -10.35
N VAL A 45 2.20 -2.24 -10.57
CA VAL A 45 2.99 -2.94 -9.53
C VAL A 45 4.20 -2.10 -9.10
N GLU A 46 4.91 -1.50 -10.04
CA GLU A 46 6.01 -0.58 -9.73
C GLU A 46 5.54 0.67 -8.97
N ASN A 47 4.40 1.24 -9.38
CA ASN A 47 3.82 2.39 -8.70
C ASN A 47 3.41 2.07 -7.25
N ILE A 48 2.81 0.89 -7.01
CA ILE A 48 2.51 0.40 -5.65
C ILE A 48 3.79 0.34 -4.80
N ASN A 49 4.87 -0.23 -5.34
CA ASN A 49 6.14 -0.32 -4.63
C ASN A 49 6.74 1.06 -4.32
N TYR A 50 6.62 2.00 -5.26
CA TYR A 50 7.02 3.39 -5.07
C TYR A 50 6.24 4.05 -3.93
N ILE A 51 4.90 3.94 -3.92
CA ILE A 51 4.04 4.51 -2.87
C ILE A 51 4.41 3.92 -1.50
N ILE A 52 4.65 2.61 -1.40
CA ILE A 52 5.09 1.96 -0.16
C ILE A 52 6.44 2.51 0.31
N LYS A 53 7.38 2.76 -0.62
CA LYS A 53 8.68 3.35 -0.30
C LYS A 53 8.54 4.77 0.23
N GLN A 54 7.68 5.59 -0.39
CA GLN A 54 7.36 6.94 0.08
C GLN A 54 6.70 6.92 1.46
N ALA A 55 5.73 6.05 1.68
CA ALA A 55 5.08 5.88 2.98
C ALA A 55 6.07 5.49 4.08
N LYS A 56 7.03 4.59 3.78
CA LYS A 56 8.11 4.21 4.71
C LYS A 56 9.09 5.34 5.00
N ALA A 57 9.32 6.25 4.04
CA ALA A 57 10.18 7.41 4.25
C ALA A 57 9.51 8.45 5.17
N ILE A 58 8.20 8.62 5.04
CA ILE A 58 7.41 9.53 5.90
C ILE A 58 7.23 8.93 7.31
N TYR A 59 7.16 7.60 7.43
CA TYR A 59 7.13 6.89 8.70
C TYR A 59 8.44 6.14 8.95
N PRO A 60 9.53 6.83 9.36
CA PRO A 60 10.66 6.15 9.94
C PRO A 60 10.16 5.42 11.20
N ARG A 61 10.61 4.17 11.38
CA ARG A 61 10.15 3.13 12.32
C ARG A 61 9.95 3.53 13.81
N GLU A 62 10.23 4.76 14.23
CA GLU A 62 10.11 5.21 15.62
C GLU A 62 8.65 5.29 16.11
N ASP A 63 7.68 5.66 15.28
CA ASP A 63 6.27 5.77 15.72
C ASP A 63 5.56 4.43 15.90
N PHE A 64 6.01 3.37 15.20
CA PHE A 64 5.45 2.03 15.36
C PHE A 64 5.72 1.45 16.76
N HIS A 65 6.84 1.85 17.37
CA HIS A 65 7.20 1.42 18.73
C HIS A 65 6.52 2.26 19.82
N ILE A 66 6.21 3.53 19.54
CA ILE A 66 5.56 4.43 20.50
C ILE A 66 4.09 4.05 20.71
N LEU A 67 3.37 3.63 19.66
CA LEU A 67 2.00 3.14 19.78
C LEU A 67 1.91 1.82 20.58
N ASN A 68 2.85 0.88 20.38
CA ASN A 68 2.86 -0.38 21.12
C ASN A 68 3.29 -0.24 22.60
N LYS A 69 4.15 0.74 22.94
CA LYS A 69 4.50 1.02 24.34
C LYS A 69 3.36 1.66 25.13
N LYS A 70 2.50 2.47 24.49
CA LYS A 70 1.38 3.15 25.18
C LYS A 70 0.25 2.19 25.59
N TYR A 71 0.04 1.09 24.84
CA TYR A 71 -0.96 0.07 25.20
C TYR A 71 -0.45 -0.96 26.21
N LYS A 72 0.86 -1.22 26.30
CA LYS A 72 1.42 -2.15 27.31
C LYS A 72 1.46 -1.56 28.73
N LYS A 73 1.54 -0.24 28.90
CA LYS A 73 1.52 0.40 30.25
C LYS A 73 0.16 0.38 30.95
N LYS A 74 -0.95 0.17 30.24
CA LYS A 74 -2.29 0.14 30.86
C LYS A 74 -2.71 -1.24 31.41
N ARG A 75 -1.98 -2.32 31.10
CA ARG A 75 -2.28 -3.66 31.62
C ARG A 75 -1.65 -3.99 32.98
N SER A 76 -0.76 -3.15 33.51
CA SER A 76 -0.14 -3.39 34.82
C SER A 76 -0.86 -2.75 36.01
N PHE A 77 -1.95 -2.00 35.79
CA PHE A 77 -2.72 -1.34 36.85
C PHE A 77 -4.01 -2.07 37.26
N LEU A 78 -4.29 -3.25 36.68
CA LEU A 78 -5.40 -4.11 37.10
C LEU A 78 -4.86 -5.38 37.80
N LYS A 79 -4.20 -5.18 38.94
CA LYS A 79 -4.14 -6.17 40.01
C LYS A 79 -4.40 -5.44 41.32
N LYS A 80 -5.66 -5.44 41.72
CA LYS A 80 -6.10 -5.41 43.11
C LYS A 80 -7.26 -6.38 43.23
#